data_AF-A0A317MQK4-F1
#
_entry.id   AF-A0A317MQK4-F1
#
_cell.length_a   1.000
_cell.length_b   1.000
_cell.length_c   1.000
_cell.angle_alpha   90.00
_cell.angle_beta   90.00
_cell.angle_gamma   90.00
#
_symmetry.space_group_name_H-M   'P 1'
#
loop_
_entity.id
_entity.type
_entity.pdbx_description
1 polymer ?
#
loop_
_entity_poly.entity_id
_entity_poly.type
_entity_poly.pdbx_seq_one_letter_code
_entity_poly.pdbx_strand_id
1 'polypeptide(L)'
;MSSQIPGAGASLLHFLVHQAFSRDPREGIYGLAPEDVRLLTGLNLRQQRYLEERVPYFVEMKVDTERMRNMIRRAQECEKEYLLQQGLIRHGATQPLMQGWFGMGPAEFRGQCALVHDDPLPKGRRPTVLEAKLEGQVADALHTHQHVPVPE
;
A
#
# COMPACT_ATOMS: atom_id res chain seq x y z
N MET A 1 0.87 34.99 5.89
CA MET A 1 0.96 33.91 6.90
C MET A 1 -0.44 33.35 7.08
N SER A 2 -0.78 32.30 6.33
CA SER A 2 -2.13 31.73 6.36
C SER A 2 -2.21 30.69 7.47
N SER A 3 -2.94 31.02 8.53
CA SER A 3 -3.28 30.12 9.62
C SER A 3 -4.16 29.00 9.08
N GLN A 4 -3.56 27.84 8.77
CA GLN A 4 -4.33 26.62 8.47
C GLN A 4 -4.98 26.17 9.77
N ILE A 5 -6.30 26.28 9.86
CA ILE A 5 -7.08 25.69 10.94
C ILE A 5 -7.06 24.17 10.74
N PRO A 6 -6.41 23.39 11.62
CA PRO A 6 -6.40 21.95 11.50
C PRO A 6 -7.84 21.43 11.61
N GLY A 7 -8.30 20.69 10.58
CA GLY A 7 -9.66 20.12 10.50
C GLY A 7 -10.63 20.82 9.56
N ALA A 8 -10.33 22.03 9.06
CA ALA A 8 -11.21 22.71 8.09
C ALA A 8 -11.24 21.99 6.73
N GLY A 9 -10.09 21.46 6.27
CA GLY A 9 -9.98 20.69 5.03
C GLY A 9 -10.75 19.37 5.09
N ALA A 10 -10.62 18.63 6.18
CA ALA A 10 -11.38 17.38 6.41
C ALA A 10 -12.89 17.63 6.45
N SER A 11 -13.33 18.69 7.13
CA SER A 11 -14.74 19.07 7.21
C SER A 11 -15.31 19.43 5.82
N LEU A 12 -14.52 20.09 4.98
CA LEU A 12 -14.93 20.49 3.64
C LEU A 12 -14.97 19.32 2.66
N LEU A 13 -13.98 18.41 2.70
CA LEU A 13 -13.99 17.22 1.87
C LEU A 13 -15.13 16.27 2.28
N HIS A 14 -15.35 16.11 3.58
CA HIS A 14 -16.49 15.39 4.13
C HIS A 14 -17.82 16.05 3.73
N PHE A 15 -17.91 17.38 3.74
CA PHE A 15 -19.08 18.13 3.27
C PHE A 15 -19.33 17.93 1.77
N LEU A 16 -18.28 17.98 0.93
CA LEU A 16 -18.38 17.76 -0.50
C LEU A 16 -18.83 16.33 -0.81
N VAL A 17 -18.28 15.33 -0.11
CA VAL A 17 -18.69 13.92 -0.22
C VAL A 17 -20.13 13.73 0.28
N HIS A 18 -20.49 14.30 1.43
CA HIS A 18 -21.84 14.18 1.98
C HIS A 18 -22.90 14.86 1.11
N GLN A 19 -22.60 16.03 0.54
CA GLN A 19 -23.47 16.69 -0.44
C GLN A 19 -23.59 15.87 -1.73
N ALA A 20 -22.49 15.30 -2.21
CA ALA A 20 -22.47 14.37 -3.34
C ALA A 20 -23.39 13.16 -3.14
N PHE A 21 -23.51 12.65 -1.91
CA PHE A 21 -24.45 11.57 -1.58
C PHE A 21 -25.91 12.05 -1.39
N SER A 22 -26.13 13.33 -1.05
CA SER A 22 -27.46 13.86 -0.70
C SER A 22 -28.21 14.49 -1.88
N ARG A 23 -27.54 14.83 -2.97
CA ARG A 23 -28.13 15.44 -4.17
C ARG A 23 -28.01 14.54 -5.39
N ASP A 24 -28.98 14.64 -6.30
CA ASP A 24 -28.98 13.91 -7.56
C ASP A 24 -27.69 14.27 -8.34
N PRO A 25 -26.82 13.30 -8.69
CA PRO A 25 -25.53 13.54 -9.33
C PRO A 25 -25.64 14.27 -10.68
N ARG A 26 -26.85 14.40 -11.24
CA ARG A 26 -27.14 15.10 -12.50
C ARG A 26 -27.01 16.62 -12.42
N GLU A 27 -27.09 17.23 -11.24
CA GLU A 27 -27.13 18.69 -11.13
C GLU A 27 -25.75 19.36 -11.06
N GLY A 28 -24.69 18.59 -10.83
CA GLY A 28 -23.36 19.13 -10.57
C GLY A 28 -23.31 19.90 -9.24
N ILE A 29 -22.26 19.67 -8.46
CA ILE A 29 -22.15 20.25 -7.11
C ILE A 29 -20.94 21.17 -7.10
N TYR A 30 -21.14 22.46 -6.81
CA TYR A 30 -20.04 23.44 -6.71
C TYR A 30 -19.06 23.44 -7.92
N GLY A 31 -19.58 23.24 -9.13
CA GLY A 31 -18.76 23.19 -10.36
C GLY A 31 -18.08 21.84 -10.62
N LEU A 32 -18.42 20.79 -9.86
CA LEU A 32 -18.01 19.42 -10.12
C LEU A 32 -18.96 18.75 -11.11
N ALA A 33 -18.40 18.07 -12.11
CA ALA A 33 -19.18 17.24 -13.02
C ALA A 33 -19.69 15.96 -12.30
N PRO A 34 -20.75 15.30 -12.79
CA PRO A 34 -21.24 14.05 -12.22
C PRO A 34 -20.16 12.97 -12.09
N GLU A 35 -19.20 12.94 -13.01
CA GLU A 35 -18.06 12.01 -13.01
C GLU A 35 -17.09 12.31 -11.86
N ASP A 36 -16.88 13.59 -11.54
CA ASP A 36 -16.02 14.04 -10.44
C ASP A 36 -16.59 13.66 -9.08
N VAL A 37 -17.91 13.81 -8.96
CA VAL A 37 -18.66 13.36 -7.79
C VAL A 37 -18.48 11.86 -7.59
N ARG A 38 -18.61 11.06 -8.65
CA ARG A 38 -18.39 9.60 -8.59
C ARG A 38 -16.97 9.26 -8.15
N LEU A 39 -15.96 9.96 -8.67
CA LEU A 39 -14.57 9.76 -8.28
C LEU A 39 -14.35 10.01 -6.79
N LEU A 40 -14.94 11.08 -6.23
CA LEU A 40 -14.85 11.39 -4.80
C LEU A 40 -15.57 10.35 -3.92
N THR A 41 -16.74 9.88 -4.34
CA THR A 41 -17.49 8.85 -3.60
C THR A 41 -16.83 7.48 -3.63
N GLY A 42 -16.02 7.20 -4.66
CA GLY A 42 -15.31 5.92 -4.83
C GLY A 42 -14.00 5.82 -4.04
N LEU A 43 -13.62 6.84 -3.28
CA LEU A 43 -12.37 6.86 -2.54
C LEU A 43 -12.46 6.02 -1.27
N ASN A 44 -11.41 5.25 -0.98
CA ASN A 44 -11.27 4.60 0.32
C ASN A 44 -10.73 5.57 1.39
N LEU A 45 -10.78 5.15 2.67
CA LEU A 45 -10.40 5.99 3.80
C LEU A 45 -8.96 6.54 3.71
N ARG A 46 -8.01 5.78 3.15
CA ARG A 46 -6.63 6.26 3.03
C ARG A 46 -6.50 7.32 1.94
N GLN A 47 -7.16 7.12 0.81
CA GLN A 47 -7.21 8.10 -0.27
C GLN A 47 -7.91 9.38 0.18
N GLN A 48 -8.99 9.26 0.96
CA GLN A 48 -9.67 10.40 1.58
C GLN A 48 -8.72 11.20 2.46
N ARG A 49 -8.05 10.55 3.43
CA ARG A 49 -7.06 11.22 4.30
C ARG A 49 -5.95 11.91 3.50
N TYR A 50 -5.42 11.27 2.46
CA TYR A 50 -4.42 11.87 1.58
C TYR A 50 -4.92 13.17 0.93
N LEU A 51 -6.18 13.19 0.47
CA LEU A 51 -6.78 14.38 -0.10
C LEU A 51 -7.12 15.43 0.95
N GLU A 52 -7.56 15.06 2.15
CA GLU A 52 -7.90 15.98 3.24
C GLU A 52 -6.73 16.90 3.60
N GLU A 53 -5.52 16.34 3.69
CA GLU A 53 -4.27 17.09 3.91
C GLU A 53 -3.95 18.06 2.78
N ARG A 54 -4.50 17.82 1.58
CA ARG A 54 -4.20 18.53 0.34
C ARG A 54 -5.36 19.38 -0.18
N VAL A 55 -6.46 19.46 0.56
CA VAL A 55 -7.63 20.30 0.24
C VAL A 55 -7.25 21.74 -0.14
N PRO A 56 -6.34 22.42 0.58
CA PRO A 56 -5.96 23.80 0.22
C PRO A 56 -5.36 23.95 -1.18
N TYR A 57 -4.86 22.88 -1.81
CA TYR A 57 -4.23 22.95 -3.13
C TYR A 57 -5.23 22.94 -4.30
N PHE A 58 -6.46 22.46 -4.05
CA PHE A 58 -7.50 22.35 -5.08
C PHE A 58 -8.82 23.01 -4.67
N VAL A 59 -8.92 23.55 -3.45
CA VAL A 59 -10.06 24.35 -2.99
C VAL A 59 -9.57 25.71 -2.51
N GLU A 60 -9.87 26.75 -3.30
CA GLU A 60 -9.69 28.15 -2.90
C GLU A 60 -11.06 28.85 -2.84
N MET A 61 -11.56 29.40 -3.96
CA MET A 61 -12.92 29.95 -4.09
C MET A 61 -13.87 29.04 -4.89
N LYS A 62 -13.31 28.16 -5.72
CA LYS A 62 -13.99 27.10 -6.47
C LYS A 62 -13.10 25.85 -6.41
N VAL A 63 -13.70 24.68 -6.66
CA VAL A 63 -12.93 23.45 -6.79
C VAL A 63 -12.24 23.46 -8.14
N ASP A 64 -10.91 23.43 -8.14
CA ASP A 64 -10.12 23.15 -9.33
C ASP A 64 -10.22 21.65 -9.63
N THR A 65 -11.12 21.29 -10.56
CA THR A 65 -11.42 19.90 -10.91
C THR A 65 -10.21 19.17 -11.50
N GLU A 66 -9.35 19.87 -12.24
CA GLU A 66 -8.16 19.28 -12.83
C GLU A 66 -7.13 18.93 -11.75
N ARG A 67 -6.85 19.86 -10.83
CA ARG A 67 -5.98 19.59 -9.68
C ARG A 67 -6.54 18.50 -8.79
N MET A 68 -7.84 18.50 -8.52
CA MET A 68 -8.48 17.47 -7.72
C MET A 68 -8.34 16.09 -8.36
N ARG A 69 -8.64 15.95 -9.66
CA ARG A 69 -8.45 14.68 -10.40
C ARG A 69 -7.00 14.22 -10.35
N ASN A 70 -6.05 15.14 -10.53
CA ASN A 70 -4.63 14.83 -10.42
C ASN A 70 -4.27 14.34 -9.02
N MET A 71 -4.80 14.94 -7.95
CA MET A 71 -4.56 14.49 -6.58
C MET A 71 -5.21 13.13 -6.29
N ILE A 72 -6.41 12.87 -6.82
CA ILE A 72 -7.06 11.55 -6.73
C ILE A 72 -6.20 10.49 -7.43
N ARG A 73 -5.71 10.77 -8.64
CA ARG A 73 -4.84 9.86 -9.37
C ARG A 73 -3.55 9.57 -8.61
N ARG A 74 -2.92 10.61 -8.03
CA ARG A 74 -1.73 10.44 -7.18
C ARG A 74 -2.03 9.60 -5.94
N ALA A 75 -3.17 9.81 -5.28
CA ALA A 75 -3.59 8.99 -4.15
C ALA A 75 -3.73 7.51 -4.52
N GLN A 76 -4.34 7.22 -5.68
CA GLN A 76 -4.48 5.86 -6.21
C GLN A 76 -3.13 5.24 -6.58
N GLU A 77 -2.21 6.02 -7.16
CA GLU A 77 -0.85 5.57 -7.49
C GLU A 77 -0.07 5.22 -6.21
N CYS A 78 -0.09 6.10 -5.20
CA CYS A 78 0.55 5.85 -3.90
C CYS A 78 -0.03 4.63 -3.19
N GLU A 79 -1.35 4.40 -3.30
CA GLU A 79 -1.95 3.18 -2.73
C GLU A 79 -1.50 1.91 -3.45
N LYS A 80 -1.48 1.91 -4.79
CA LYS A 80 -0.99 0.76 -5.56
C LYS A 80 0.45 0.44 -5.22
N GLU A 81 1.28 1.46 -5.11
CA GLU A 81 2.68 1.32 -4.70
C GLU A 81 2.78 0.74 -3.28
N TYR A 82 1.99 1.26 -2.34
CA TYR A 82 1.95 0.73 -0.97
C TYR A 82 1.53 -0.74 -0.93
N LEU A 83 0.47 -1.11 -1.66
CA LEU A 83 0.00 -2.50 -1.72
C LEU A 83 1.05 -3.42 -2.35
N LEU A 84 1.78 -2.95 -3.36
CA LEU A 84 2.90 -3.68 -3.93
C LEU A 84 4.02 -3.88 -2.91
N GLN A 85 4.40 -2.83 -2.17
CA GLN A 85 5.40 -2.92 -1.11
C GLN A 85 5.00 -3.94 -0.05
N GLN A 86 3.75 -3.92 0.40
CA GLN A 86 3.23 -4.90 1.36
C GLN A 86 3.24 -6.31 0.81
N GLY A 87 2.82 -6.52 -0.44
CA GLY A 87 2.87 -7.82 -1.11
C GLY A 87 4.30 -8.37 -1.16
N LEU A 88 5.26 -7.53 -1.55
CA LEU A 88 6.68 -7.90 -1.59
C LEU A 88 7.20 -8.30 -0.20
N ILE A 89 6.90 -7.50 0.83
CA ILE A 89 7.29 -7.80 2.21
C ILE A 89 6.65 -9.10 2.70
N ARG A 90 5.38 -9.34 2.35
CA ARG A 90 4.67 -10.59 2.69
C ARG A 90 5.35 -11.82 2.07
N HIS A 91 5.88 -11.68 0.87
CA HIS A 91 6.62 -12.74 0.16
C HIS A 91 8.12 -12.80 0.52
N GLY A 92 8.56 -12.07 1.55
CA GLY A 92 9.93 -12.17 2.07
C GLY A 92 10.94 -11.24 1.40
N ALA A 93 10.49 -10.13 0.80
CA ALA A 93 11.39 -9.12 0.27
C ALA A 93 12.38 -8.62 1.34
N THR A 94 13.64 -8.47 0.96
CA THR A 94 14.71 -8.06 1.88
C THR A 94 14.78 -6.55 2.02
N GLN A 95 15.31 -6.07 3.14
CA GLN A 95 15.47 -4.62 3.38
C GLN A 95 16.28 -3.91 2.28
N PRO A 96 17.41 -4.44 1.78
CA PRO A 96 18.15 -3.79 0.71
C PRO A 96 17.36 -3.67 -0.60
N LEU A 97 16.53 -4.68 -0.94
CA LEU A 97 15.67 -4.64 -2.11
C LEU A 97 14.62 -3.54 -1.97
N MET A 98 13.95 -3.48 -0.82
CA MET A 98 12.93 -2.46 -0.56
C MET A 98 13.53 -1.05 -0.54
N GLN A 99 14.75 -0.88 -0.04
CA GLN A 99 15.48 0.38 -0.11
C GLN A 99 15.83 0.77 -1.54
N GLY A 100 16.30 -0.19 -2.36
CA GLY A 100 16.69 0.08 -3.74
C GLY A 100 15.52 0.45 -4.65
N TRP A 101 14.34 -0.14 -4.44
CA TRP A 101 13.19 0.05 -5.33
C TRP A 101 12.23 1.14 -4.87
N PHE A 102 12.07 1.31 -3.54
CA PHE A 102 11.07 2.21 -2.97
C PHE A 102 11.68 3.26 -2.03
N GLY A 103 13.00 3.28 -1.85
CA GLY A 103 13.65 4.17 -0.89
C GLY A 103 13.33 3.83 0.58
N MET A 104 12.73 2.66 0.84
CA MET A 104 12.24 2.27 2.16
C MET A 104 13.39 2.14 3.16
N GLY A 105 13.38 3.00 4.19
CA GLY A 105 14.40 3.01 5.22
C GLY A 105 14.32 1.81 6.17
N PRO A 106 15.39 1.48 6.93
CA PRO A 106 15.38 0.32 7.83
C PRO A 106 14.29 0.37 8.91
N ALA A 107 13.97 1.55 9.43
CA ALA A 107 12.92 1.71 10.44
C ALA A 107 11.52 1.49 9.86
N GLU A 108 11.27 2.05 8.68
CA GLU A 108 10.02 1.89 7.93
C GLU A 108 9.81 0.43 7.51
N PHE A 109 10.85 -0.23 7.00
CA PHE A 109 10.80 -1.66 6.65
C PHE A 109 10.43 -2.52 7.85
N ARG A 110 11.04 -2.29 9.04
CA ARG A 110 10.68 -3.04 10.26
C ARG A 110 9.23 -2.79 10.68
N GLY A 111 8.75 -1.56 10.57
CA GLY A 111 7.35 -1.22 10.85
C GLY A 111 6.39 -1.93 9.90
N GLN A 112 6.66 -1.87 8.59
CA GLN A 112 5.87 -2.57 7.56
C GLN A 112 5.86 -4.09 7.79
N CYS A 113 7.01 -4.67 8.09
CA CYS A 113 7.15 -6.08 8.44
C CYS A 113 6.27 -6.49 9.63
N ALA A 114 6.22 -5.68 10.69
CA ALA A 114 5.38 -5.93 11.86
C ALA A 114 3.87 -5.75 11.59
N LEU A 115 3.51 -4.98 10.56
CA LEU A 115 2.11 -4.79 10.14
C LEU A 115 1.61 -5.86 9.18
N VAL A 116 2.52 -6.44 8.37
CA VAL A 116 2.20 -7.39 7.31
C VAL A 116 2.26 -8.85 7.80
N HIS A 117 3.10 -9.12 8.79
CA HIS A 117 3.21 -10.45 9.38
C HIS A 117 2.72 -10.40 10.84
N ASP A 118 1.63 -11.13 11.13
CA ASP A 118 1.14 -11.31 12.52
C ASP A 118 2.15 -12.11 13.37
N ASP A 119 3.03 -12.88 12.72
CA ASP A 119 4.19 -13.51 13.31
C ASP A 119 5.46 -12.74 12.90
N PRO A 120 6.41 -12.48 13.80
CA PRO A 120 7.68 -11.85 13.42
C PRO A 120 8.29 -12.65 12.26
N LEU A 121 8.58 -11.97 11.13
CA LEU A 121 9.19 -12.60 9.95
C LEU A 121 10.24 -13.60 10.41
N PRO A 122 10.30 -14.81 9.81
CA PRO A 122 11.36 -15.76 10.11
C PRO A 122 12.68 -15.04 9.86
N LYS A 123 13.31 -14.56 10.94
CA LYS A 123 14.64 -13.95 10.94
C LYS A 123 15.48 -14.95 10.19
N GLY A 124 15.96 -14.58 8.99
CA GLY A 124 16.69 -15.47 8.08
C GLY A 124 17.52 -16.45 8.88
N ARG A 125 16.95 -17.63 9.14
CA ARG A 125 17.54 -18.57 10.08
C ARG A 125 18.65 -19.14 9.25
N ARG A 126 19.90 -18.75 9.53
CA ARG A 126 21.02 -19.57 9.09
C ARG A 126 20.65 -20.99 9.53
N PRO A 127 20.64 -21.98 8.62
CA PRO A 127 20.38 -23.37 8.98
C PRO A 127 21.20 -23.64 10.22
N THR A 128 20.53 -24.00 11.31
CA THR A 128 21.28 -24.40 12.49
C THR A 128 22.16 -25.57 12.07
N VAL A 129 23.39 -25.65 12.57
CA VAL A 129 24.37 -26.66 12.10
C VAL A 129 23.80 -28.10 12.18
N LEU A 130 22.77 -28.32 13.02
CA LEU A 130 21.99 -29.56 13.04
C LEU A 130 21.14 -29.81 11.78
N GLU A 131 20.46 -28.80 11.24
CA GLU A 131 19.60 -28.92 10.04
C GLU A 131 20.43 -29.19 8.79
N ALA A 132 21.60 -28.54 8.64
CA ALA A 132 22.54 -28.83 7.54
C ALA A 132 23.14 -30.24 7.62
N LYS A 133 23.31 -30.77 8.84
CA LYS A 133 23.78 -32.15 9.04
C LYS A 133 22.69 -33.17 8.68
N LEU A 134 21.43 -32.85 8.96
CA LEU A 134 20.29 -33.69 8.62
C LEU A 134 20.06 -33.73 7.10
N GLU A 135 20.15 -32.59 6.41
CA GLU A 135 20.02 -32.52 4.94
C GLU A 135 21.17 -33.24 4.22
N GLY A 136 22.41 -33.14 4.74
CA GLY A 136 23.54 -33.92 4.22
C GLY A 136 23.36 -35.44 4.41
N GLN A 137 22.83 -35.87 5.55
CA GLN A 137 22.54 -37.29 5.81
C GLN A 137 21.39 -37.84 4.96
N VAL A 138 20.37 -37.02 4.69
CA VAL A 138 19.26 -37.40 3.80
C VAL A 138 19.73 -37.48 2.34
N ALA A 139 20.62 -36.59 1.90
CA ALA A 139 21.23 -36.65 0.58
C ALA A 139 22.11 -37.91 0.39
N ASP A 140 22.92 -38.27 1.39
CA ASP A 140 23.73 -39.50 1.36
C ASP A 140 22.86 -40.78 1.38
N ALA A 141 21.76 -40.77 2.15
CA ALA A 141 20.81 -41.89 2.18
C ALA A 141 20.09 -42.09 0.82
N LEU A 142 19.81 -41.01 0.09
CA LEU A 142 19.17 -41.07 -1.23
C LEU A 142 20.13 -41.54 -2.34
N HIS A 143 21.44 -41.27 -2.23
CA HIS A 143 22.43 -41.82 -3.16
C HIS A 143 22.73 -43.30 -2.93
N THR A 144 22.54 -43.80 -1.72
CA THR A 144 22.79 -45.21 -1.40
C THR A 144 21.72 -46.16 -1.97
N HIS A 145 20.51 -45.66 -2.29
CA HIS A 145 19.39 -46.47 -2.79
C HIS A 145 19.22 -46.53 -4.32
N GLN A 146 20.12 -45.95 -5.12
CA GLN A 146 20.02 -46.00 -6.59
C GLN A 146 20.59 -47.27 -7.26
N HIS A 147 21.13 -48.22 -6.51
CA HIS A 147 21.64 -49.48 -7.09
C HIS A 147 20.67 -50.65 -6.82
N VAL A 148 19.52 -50.65 -7.50
CA VAL A 148 18.72 -51.88 -7.67
C VAL A 148 19.15 -52.52 -8.99
N PRO A 149 19.83 -53.67 -8.99
CA PRO A 149 20.12 -54.37 -10.24
C PRO A 149 18.80 -54.88 -10.84
N VAL A 150 18.57 -54.57 -12.11
CA VAL A 150 17.45 -55.11 -12.89
C VAL A 150 17.69 -56.61 -13.06
N PRO A 151 16.76 -57.49 -12.64
CA PRO A 151 16.91 -58.92 -12.87
C PRO A 151 16.71 -59.26 -14.35
N GLU A 152 17.53 -60.19 -14.84
CA GLU A 152 17.56 -60.71 -16.22
C GLU A 152 16.24 -61.32 -16.69
#